data_AF-A0A843JN90-F1
#
_entry.id   AF-A0A843JN90-F1
#
_cell.length_a   1.000
_cell.length_b   1.000
_cell.length_c   1.000
_cell.angle_alpha   90.00
_cell.angle_beta   90.00
_cell.angle_gamma   90.00
#
_symmetry.space_group_name_H-M   'P 1'
#
loop_
_entity.id
_entity.type
_entity.pdbx_description
1 polymer ?
#
loop_
_entity_poly.entity_id
_entity_poly.type
_entity_poly.pdbx_seq_one_letter_code
_entity_poly.pdbx_strand_id
1 'polypeptide(L)'
;MLDCLFKENEVPYGILEPFGLTQTMIEDLPKPVIVSILDGGRSPLLPVKVKDEKGNTVKARARFRLFRNDDGDIDVVFYPRVGRWPIDSYTPEEQEKLKNYRAILSHAPDDPELKCFVQLDPETDQVVYVPTPIIGKNLSVLINHFRPSASAIRLIQQGEPVSLLEGEDQVVAGIDLLSRKGIRIVQGTIQDWKREVEEYD
;
A
#
# COMPACT_ATOMS: atom_id res chain seq x y z
N MET A 1 -23.99 5.79 -24.25
CA MET A 1 -22.79 5.20 -23.61
C MET A 1 -22.60 5.94 -22.31
N LEU A 2 -22.40 5.23 -21.20
CA LEU A 2 -21.85 5.88 -20.01
C LEU A 2 -20.40 6.22 -20.32
N ASP A 3 -20.05 7.50 -20.31
CA ASP A 3 -18.67 7.95 -20.42
C ASP A 3 -17.96 7.57 -19.12
N CYS A 4 -17.30 6.40 -19.14
CA CYS A 4 -16.46 5.96 -18.03
C CYS A 4 -15.22 6.84 -17.94
N LEU A 5 -14.66 6.99 -16.74
CA LEU A 5 -13.43 7.75 -16.50
C LEU A 5 -12.21 7.20 -17.26
N PHE A 6 -12.21 5.90 -17.54
CA PHE A 6 -11.18 5.19 -18.30
C PHE A 6 -11.80 4.35 -19.41
N LYS A 7 -11.09 4.20 -20.53
CA LYS A 7 -11.45 3.27 -21.61
C LYS A 7 -10.91 1.87 -21.32
N GLU A 8 -11.48 0.85 -21.95
CA GLU A 8 -10.99 -0.53 -21.82
C GLU A 8 -9.53 -0.69 -22.26
N ASN A 9 -9.12 0.00 -23.32
CA ASN A 9 -7.74 -0.01 -23.82
C ASN A 9 -6.77 0.86 -23.00
N GLU A 10 -7.28 1.55 -21.97
CA GLU A 10 -6.51 2.40 -21.07
C GLU A 10 -6.13 1.69 -19.76
N VAL A 11 -6.60 0.45 -19.55
CA VAL A 11 -6.20 -0.36 -18.39
C VAL A 11 -4.69 -0.65 -18.45
N PRO A 12 -3.90 -0.30 -17.42
CA PRO A 12 -2.45 -0.40 -17.46
C PRO A 12 -1.98 -1.84 -17.15
N TYR A 13 -2.19 -2.77 -18.09
CA TYR A 13 -1.84 -4.19 -17.91
C TYR A 13 -0.37 -4.41 -17.58
N GLY A 14 0.55 -3.62 -18.16
CA GLY A 14 1.97 -3.69 -17.83
C GLY A 14 2.32 -3.37 -16.37
N ILE A 15 1.45 -2.64 -15.66
CA ILE A 15 1.60 -2.36 -14.22
C ILE A 15 1.00 -3.50 -13.38
N LEU A 16 -0.08 -4.13 -13.87
CA LEU A 16 -0.82 -5.19 -13.19
C LEU A 16 -0.16 -6.57 -13.32
N GLU A 17 0.44 -6.87 -14.46
CA GLU A 17 1.06 -8.17 -14.77
C GLU A 17 2.18 -8.60 -13.81
N PRO A 18 3.10 -7.72 -13.36
CA PRO A 18 4.10 -8.07 -12.36
C PRO A 18 3.49 -8.53 -11.01
N PHE A 19 2.22 -8.18 -10.76
CA PHE A 19 1.44 -8.61 -9.60
C PHE A 19 0.59 -9.85 -9.90
N GLY A 20 0.77 -10.49 -11.05
CA GLY A 20 0.06 -11.68 -11.47
C GLY A 20 -1.39 -11.41 -11.88
N LEU A 21 -1.75 -10.15 -12.13
CA LEU A 21 -3.06 -9.74 -12.61
C LEU A 21 -3.00 -9.55 -14.13
N THR A 22 -3.17 -10.64 -14.87
CA THR A 22 -3.05 -10.64 -16.33
C THR A 22 -4.25 -9.97 -16.99
N GLN A 23 -4.08 -9.52 -18.24
CA GLN A 23 -5.17 -8.97 -19.05
C GLN A 23 -6.39 -9.91 -19.07
N THR A 24 -6.19 -11.20 -19.37
CA THR A 24 -7.26 -12.20 -19.36
C THR A 24 -8.00 -12.25 -18.02
N MET A 25 -7.28 -12.22 -16.89
CA MET A 25 -7.93 -12.24 -15.57
C MET A 25 -8.82 -11.02 -15.31
N ILE A 26 -8.46 -9.86 -15.88
CA ILE A 26 -9.23 -8.62 -15.72
C ILE A 26 -10.43 -8.59 -16.69
N GLU A 27 -10.22 -9.02 -17.93
CA GLU A 27 -11.26 -9.09 -18.97
C GLU A 27 -12.32 -10.15 -18.67
N ASP A 28 -11.95 -11.22 -17.96
CA ASP A 28 -12.87 -12.27 -17.50
C ASP A 28 -13.73 -11.85 -16.29
N LEU A 29 -13.52 -10.66 -15.73
CA LEU A 29 -14.37 -10.16 -14.65
C LEU A 29 -15.80 -9.91 -15.16
N PRO A 30 -16.83 -10.07 -14.31
CA PRO A 30 -18.20 -9.76 -14.70
C PRO A 30 -18.32 -8.32 -15.23
N LYS A 31 -19.07 -8.11 -16.32
CA LYS A 31 -19.23 -6.78 -16.94
C LYS A 31 -19.53 -5.63 -15.95
N PRO A 32 -20.43 -5.77 -14.96
CA PRO A 32 -20.67 -4.72 -13.98
C PRO A 32 -19.43 -4.34 -13.16
N VAL A 33 -18.53 -5.30 -12.92
CA VAL A 33 -17.26 -5.09 -12.22
C VAL A 33 -16.28 -4.33 -13.09
N ILE A 34 -16.15 -4.69 -14.37
CA ILE A 34 -15.29 -3.98 -15.32
C ILE A 34 -15.74 -2.52 -15.45
N VAL A 35 -17.04 -2.29 -15.67
CA VAL A 35 -17.62 -0.93 -15.73
C VAL A 35 -17.31 -0.16 -14.45
N SER A 36 -17.46 -0.79 -13.27
CA SER A 36 -17.12 -0.12 -12.02
C SER A 36 -15.63 0.25 -11.94
N ILE A 37 -14.70 -0.61 -12.35
CA ILE A 37 -13.25 -0.29 -12.36
C ILE A 37 -12.95 0.88 -13.31
N LEU A 38 -13.53 0.86 -14.51
CA LEU A 38 -13.38 1.92 -15.52
C LEU A 38 -14.03 3.24 -15.11
N ASP A 39 -14.99 3.20 -14.18
CA ASP A 39 -15.61 4.37 -13.56
C ASP A 39 -14.85 4.82 -12.29
N GLY A 40 -13.60 4.37 -12.09
CA GLY A 40 -12.79 4.72 -10.92
C GLY A 40 -13.17 3.96 -9.64
N GLY A 41 -13.98 2.91 -9.75
CA GLY A 41 -14.24 1.95 -8.69
C GLY A 41 -13.00 1.13 -8.30
N ARG A 42 -13.14 0.32 -7.25
CA ARG A 42 -12.12 -0.65 -6.86
C ARG A 42 -12.44 -2.00 -7.50
N SER A 43 -11.40 -2.74 -7.86
CA SER A 43 -11.54 -4.14 -8.26
C SER A 43 -12.13 -4.98 -7.11
N PRO A 44 -12.63 -6.20 -7.40
CA PRO A 44 -12.87 -7.20 -6.38
C PRO A 44 -11.54 -7.58 -5.70
N LEU A 45 -11.63 -8.32 -4.60
CA LEU A 45 -10.44 -8.81 -3.91
C LEU A 45 -9.78 -9.95 -4.72
N LEU A 46 -8.73 -9.61 -5.46
CA LEU A 46 -8.04 -10.52 -6.38
C LEU A 46 -6.82 -11.18 -5.72
N PRO A 47 -6.48 -12.42 -6.12
CA PRO A 47 -5.20 -13.01 -5.76
C PRO A 47 -4.06 -12.28 -6.49
N VAL A 48 -3.06 -11.84 -5.74
CA VAL A 48 -1.85 -11.18 -6.26
C VAL A 48 -0.67 -12.13 -6.07
N LYS A 49 0.19 -12.21 -7.09
CA LYS A 49 1.44 -12.97 -7.09
C LYS A 49 2.55 -12.08 -7.60
N VAL A 50 3.53 -11.79 -6.76
CA VAL A 50 4.61 -10.84 -7.08
C VAL A 50 5.95 -11.44 -6.67
N LYS A 51 7.02 -11.04 -7.35
CA LYS A 51 8.38 -11.43 -6.99
C LYS A 51 8.93 -10.46 -5.94
N ASP A 52 9.47 -10.97 -4.85
CA ASP A 52 10.24 -10.14 -3.91
C ASP A 52 11.65 -9.85 -4.45
N GLU A 53 12.43 -9.08 -3.70
CA GLU A 53 13.82 -8.72 -4.03
C GLU A 53 14.75 -9.95 -4.19
N LYS A 54 14.38 -11.09 -3.60
CA LYS A 54 15.13 -12.36 -3.69
C LYS A 54 14.64 -13.25 -4.83
N GLY A 55 13.60 -12.86 -5.57
CA GLY A 55 12.98 -13.66 -6.62
C GLY A 55 11.99 -14.72 -6.12
N ASN A 56 11.64 -14.72 -4.83
CA ASN A 56 10.62 -15.58 -4.27
C ASN A 56 9.24 -15.14 -4.73
N THR A 57 8.33 -16.09 -4.94
CA THR A 57 6.93 -15.76 -5.26
C THR A 57 6.16 -15.48 -3.99
N VAL A 58 5.85 -14.21 -3.77
CA VAL A 58 4.95 -13.72 -2.73
C VAL A 58 3.51 -13.86 -3.20
N LYS A 59 2.64 -14.42 -2.35
CA LYS A 59 1.20 -14.50 -2.58
C LYS A 59 0.48 -13.56 -1.62
N ALA A 60 -0.50 -12.84 -2.13
CA ALA A 60 -1.33 -11.96 -1.32
C ALA A 60 -2.73 -11.84 -1.92
N ARG A 61 -3.57 -11.00 -1.30
CA ARG A 61 -4.82 -10.54 -1.91
C ARG A 61 -4.92 -9.04 -1.78
N ALA A 62 -5.32 -8.38 -2.86
CA ALA A 62 -5.54 -6.94 -2.87
C ALA A 62 -6.69 -6.57 -3.81
N ARG A 63 -7.31 -5.43 -3.56
CA ARG A 63 -8.07 -4.71 -4.58
C ARG A 63 -7.14 -3.69 -5.24
N PHE A 64 -7.48 -3.22 -6.42
CA PHE A 64 -6.79 -2.10 -7.03
C PHE A 64 -7.78 -1.04 -7.54
N ARG A 65 -7.30 0.18 -7.78
CA ARG A 65 -8.04 1.26 -8.44
C ARG A 65 -7.13 1.94 -9.45
N LEU A 66 -7.70 2.32 -10.59
CA LEU A 66 -7.05 3.14 -11.59
C LEU A 66 -7.15 4.63 -11.21
N PHE A 67 -6.09 5.39 -11.47
CA PHE A 67 -6.10 6.84 -11.37
C PHE A 67 -5.19 7.44 -12.46
N ARG A 68 -5.44 8.69 -12.87
CA ARG A 68 -4.46 9.44 -13.65
C ARG A 68 -3.53 10.17 -12.70
N ASN A 69 -2.22 10.03 -12.93
CA ASN A 69 -1.21 10.79 -12.23
C ASN A 69 -1.11 12.22 -12.81
N ASP A 70 -0.24 13.04 -12.22
CA ASP A 70 -0.03 14.44 -12.61
C ASP A 70 0.50 14.60 -14.05
N ASP A 71 1.19 13.58 -14.57
CA ASP A 71 1.69 13.54 -15.95
C ASP A 71 0.58 13.14 -16.95
N GLY A 72 -0.62 12.80 -16.46
CA GLY A 72 -1.76 12.35 -17.25
C GLY A 72 -1.77 10.86 -17.59
N ASP A 73 -0.72 10.12 -17.19
CA ASP A 73 -0.61 8.67 -17.34
C ASP A 73 -1.51 7.94 -16.35
N ILE A 74 -1.93 6.73 -16.71
CA ILE A 74 -2.79 5.90 -15.86
C ILE A 74 -1.91 4.98 -15.02
N ASP A 75 -2.11 5.04 -13.72
CA ASP A 75 -1.42 4.20 -12.74
C ASP A 75 -2.43 3.51 -11.81
N VAL A 76 -1.92 2.66 -10.93
CA VAL A 76 -2.67 1.77 -10.06
C VAL A 76 -2.25 1.98 -8.61
N VAL A 77 -3.24 2.07 -7.73
CA VAL A 77 -3.06 1.98 -6.27
C VAL A 77 -3.73 0.71 -5.74
N PHE A 78 -3.00 -0.05 -4.92
CA PHE A 78 -3.50 -1.25 -4.27
C PHE A 78 -4.17 -0.94 -2.92
N TYR A 79 -5.17 -1.76 -2.59
CA TYR A 79 -5.82 -1.82 -1.29
C TYR A 79 -5.61 -3.24 -0.76
N PRO A 80 -4.49 -3.50 -0.07
CA PRO A 80 -4.13 -4.83 0.38
C PRO A 80 -5.14 -5.36 1.40
N ARG A 81 -5.36 -6.68 1.38
CA ARG A 81 -5.90 -7.36 2.55
C ARG A 81 -4.75 -7.54 3.55
N VAL A 82 -4.89 -6.95 4.72
CA VAL A 82 -3.95 -7.13 5.82
C VAL A 82 -4.09 -8.54 6.41
N GLY A 83 -2.95 -9.18 6.66
CA GLY A 83 -2.85 -10.31 7.58
C GLY A 83 -2.92 -9.80 9.02
N ARG A 84 -3.27 -10.67 9.96
CA ARG A 84 -3.33 -10.36 11.40
C ARG A 84 -2.73 -11.49 12.20
N TRP A 85 -2.01 -11.17 13.26
CA TRP A 85 -1.37 -12.15 14.11
C TRP A 85 -1.13 -11.61 15.53
N PRO A 86 -1.09 -12.46 16.57
CA PRO A 86 -0.72 -12.02 17.92
C PRO A 86 0.69 -11.41 17.98
N ILE A 87 0.85 -10.35 18.77
CA ILE A 87 2.13 -9.66 18.98
C ILE A 87 3.23 -10.59 19.54
N ASP A 88 2.84 -11.64 20.28
CA ASP A 88 3.74 -12.63 20.89
C ASP A 88 4.56 -13.43 19.88
N SER A 89 4.20 -13.42 18.59
CA SER A 89 4.98 -14.10 17.54
C SER A 89 6.14 -13.26 17.01
N TYR A 90 6.31 -12.04 17.49
CA TYR A 90 7.42 -11.14 17.15
C TYR A 90 8.45 -11.10 18.28
N THR A 91 9.70 -10.81 17.93
CA THR A 91 10.79 -10.71 18.92
C THR A 91 10.58 -9.54 19.88
N PRO A 92 11.12 -9.58 21.11
CA PRO A 92 10.97 -8.48 22.07
C PRO A 92 11.38 -7.10 21.52
N GLU A 93 12.42 -7.04 20.69
CA GLU A 93 12.87 -5.81 20.03
C GLU A 93 11.84 -5.29 19.02
N GLU A 94 11.23 -6.19 18.23
CA GLU A 94 10.15 -5.82 17.31
C GLU A 94 8.90 -5.39 18.06
N GLN A 95 8.53 -6.08 19.14
CA GLN A 95 7.39 -5.71 19.98
C GLN A 95 7.55 -4.31 20.56
N GLU A 96 8.76 -3.92 21.00
CA GLU A 96 9.04 -2.57 21.48
C GLU A 96 8.82 -1.52 20.38
N LYS A 97 9.30 -1.79 19.15
CA LYS A 97 9.09 -0.88 18.02
C LYS A 97 7.62 -0.78 17.62
N LEU A 98 6.91 -1.91 17.58
CA LEU A 98 5.49 -2.01 17.26
C LEU A 98 4.61 -1.25 18.26
N LYS A 99 4.93 -1.34 19.56
CA LYS A 99 4.24 -0.60 20.64
C LYS A 99 4.43 0.91 20.56
N ASN A 100 5.42 1.39 19.80
CA ASN A 100 5.61 2.81 19.49
C ASN A 100 4.83 3.25 18.24
N TYR A 101 3.82 2.49 17.81
CA TYR A 101 2.94 2.74 16.66
C TYR A 101 3.68 2.91 15.33
N ARG A 102 4.86 2.29 15.20
CA ARG A 102 5.64 2.31 13.96
C ARG A 102 5.31 1.10 13.12
N ALA A 103 5.12 1.32 11.83
CA ALA A 103 5.31 0.24 10.87
C ALA A 103 6.80 -0.15 10.88
N ILE A 104 7.12 -1.44 10.82
CA ILE A 104 8.50 -1.93 10.71
C ILE A 104 8.59 -2.98 9.63
N LEU A 105 9.81 -3.22 9.14
CA LEU A 105 10.10 -4.39 8.31
C LEU A 105 10.33 -5.61 9.20
N SER A 106 9.61 -6.68 8.93
CA SER A 106 9.76 -7.98 9.59
C SER A 106 9.37 -9.10 8.62
N HIS A 107 9.40 -10.34 9.10
CA HIS A 107 8.91 -11.50 8.39
C HIS A 107 7.44 -11.75 8.71
N ALA A 108 6.73 -12.41 7.79
CA ALA A 108 5.39 -12.89 8.08
C ALA A 108 5.45 -13.96 9.18
N PRO A 109 4.51 -13.96 10.12
CA PRO A 109 4.53 -14.91 11.23
C PRO A 109 4.28 -16.36 10.78
N ASP A 110 3.59 -16.54 9.66
CA ASP A 110 3.28 -17.84 9.05
C ASP A 110 4.22 -18.22 7.89
N ASP A 111 5.11 -17.32 7.48
CA ASP A 111 6.09 -17.53 6.41
C ASP A 111 7.38 -16.73 6.67
N PRO A 112 8.40 -17.33 7.32
CA PRO A 112 9.66 -16.67 7.63
C PRO A 112 10.47 -16.21 6.42
N GLU A 113 10.17 -16.64 5.20
CA GLU A 113 10.85 -16.15 3.99
C GLU A 113 10.16 -14.89 3.43
N LEU A 114 8.90 -14.68 3.77
CA LEU A 114 8.10 -13.56 3.30
C LEU A 114 8.39 -12.30 4.11
N LYS A 115 9.10 -11.34 3.50
CA LYS A 115 9.25 -10.00 4.08
C LYS A 115 7.95 -9.20 3.98
N CYS A 116 7.56 -8.59 5.09
CA CYS A 116 6.38 -7.75 5.22
C CYS A 116 6.72 -6.42 5.90
N PHE A 117 5.89 -5.42 5.62
CA PHE A 117 5.66 -4.37 6.62
C PHE A 117 4.70 -4.91 7.67
N VAL A 118 4.97 -4.62 8.93
CA VAL A 118 4.14 -5.02 10.07
C VAL A 118 3.88 -3.81 10.98
N GLN A 119 2.71 -3.71 11.58
CA GLN A 119 2.30 -2.61 12.46
C GLN A 119 1.33 -3.14 13.51
N LEU A 120 1.35 -2.57 14.72
CA LEU A 120 0.37 -2.91 15.75
C LEU A 120 -0.95 -2.17 15.46
N ASP A 121 -2.04 -2.91 15.47
CA ASP A 121 -3.41 -2.40 15.44
C ASP A 121 -3.83 -2.08 16.89
N PRO A 122 -3.91 -0.80 17.30
CA PRO A 122 -4.17 -0.42 18.69
C PRO A 122 -5.56 -0.79 19.17
N GLU A 123 -6.53 -0.93 18.25
CA GLU A 123 -7.90 -1.30 18.60
C GLU A 123 -8.03 -2.78 18.96
N THR A 124 -7.21 -3.63 18.33
CA THR A 124 -7.32 -5.09 18.46
C THR A 124 -6.16 -5.75 19.18
N ASP A 125 -5.09 -4.99 19.46
CA ASP A 125 -3.81 -5.49 19.99
C ASP A 125 -3.21 -6.62 19.12
N GLN A 126 -3.52 -6.61 17.82
CA GLN A 126 -2.99 -7.56 16.85
C GLN A 126 -1.99 -6.87 15.93
N VAL A 127 -0.95 -7.59 15.54
CA VAL A 127 -0.02 -7.11 14.52
C VAL A 127 -0.64 -7.36 13.15
N VAL A 128 -0.86 -6.29 12.40
CA VAL A 128 -1.22 -6.34 10.99
C VAL A 128 0.02 -6.44 10.13
N TYR A 129 -0.05 -7.17 9.02
CA TYR A 129 1.07 -7.29 8.09
C TYR A 129 0.64 -7.29 6.62
N VAL A 130 1.50 -6.71 5.77
CA VAL A 130 1.32 -6.66 4.31
C VAL A 130 2.67 -6.92 3.63
N PRO A 131 2.72 -7.78 2.59
CA PRO A 131 3.96 -8.02 1.85
C PRO A 131 4.57 -6.75 1.26
N THR A 132 5.90 -6.64 1.36
CA THR A 132 6.63 -5.43 0.95
C THR A 132 6.40 -5.02 -0.51
N PRO A 133 6.27 -5.93 -1.52
CA PRO A 133 6.10 -5.47 -2.90
C PRO A 133 4.76 -4.76 -3.16
N ILE A 134 3.73 -5.05 -2.36
CA ILE A 134 2.40 -4.43 -2.52
C ILE A 134 2.42 -3.00 -1.98
N ILE A 135 2.99 -2.81 -0.78
CA ILE A 135 3.21 -1.48 -0.23
C ILE A 135 4.21 -0.71 -1.09
N GLY A 136 5.25 -1.37 -1.61
CA GLY A 136 6.22 -0.81 -2.53
C GLY A 136 5.59 -0.17 -3.77
N LYS A 137 4.55 -0.78 -4.35
CA LYS A 137 3.80 -0.15 -5.46
C LYS A 137 3.09 1.14 -5.04
N ASN A 138 2.48 1.15 -3.86
CA ASN A 138 1.81 2.36 -3.38
C ASN A 138 2.80 3.44 -2.99
N LEU A 139 3.96 3.06 -2.44
CA LEU A 139 5.08 3.95 -2.20
C LEU A 139 5.61 4.54 -3.50
N SER A 140 5.63 3.79 -4.62
CA SER A 140 6.06 4.33 -5.91
C SER A 140 5.18 5.49 -6.37
N VAL A 141 3.87 5.45 -6.08
CA VAL A 141 2.94 6.55 -6.37
C VAL A 141 3.32 7.80 -5.58
N LEU A 142 3.57 7.64 -4.28
CA LEU A 142 4.02 8.73 -3.40
C LEU A 142 5.37 9.31 -3.88
N ILE A 143 6.33 8.43 -4.22
CA ILE A 143 7.67 8.85 -4.66
C ILE A 143 7.59 9.62 -5.98
N ASN A 144 6.76 9.19 -6.93
CA ASN A 144 6.60 9.88 -8.21
C ASN A 144 5.95 11.26 -8.03
N HIS A 145 4.98 11.36 -7.12
CA HIS A 145 4.26 12.60 -6.80
C HIS A 145 5.16 13.64 -6.11
N PHE A 146 5.73 13.29 -4.96
CA PHE A 146 6.48 14.25 -4.12
C PHE A 146 7.96 14.36 -4.47
N ARG A 147 8.51 13.44 -5.26
CA ARG A 147 9.94 13.34 -5.62
C ARG A 147 10.87 13.55 -4.39
N PRO A 148 10.66 12.80 -3.29
CA PRO A 148 11.44 12.94 -2.08
C PRO A 148 12.93 12.63 -2.31
N SER A 149 13.79 13.14 -1.42
CA SER A 149 15.22 12.80 -1.44
C SER A 149 15.42 11.30 -1.15
N ALA A 150 16.58 10.76 -1.57
CA ALA A 150 16.92 9.37 -1.27
C ALA A 150 16.94 9.06 0.24
N SER A 151 17.31 10.03 1.09
CA SER A 151 17.25 9.86 2.54
C SER A 151 15.81 9.76 3.05
N ALA A 152 14.90 10.59 2.54
CA ALA A 152 13.48 10.53 2.89
C ALA A 152 12.84 9.21 2.44
N ILE A 153 13.16 8.72 1.24
CA ILE A 153 12.71 7.40 0.75
C ILE A 153 13.14 6.28 1.71
N ARG A 154 14.42 6.29 2.13
CA ARG A 154 14.94 5.28 3.06
C ARG A 154 14.25 5.33 4.42
N LEU A 155 13.93 6.52 4.93
CA LEU A 155 13.19 6.68 6.18
C LEU A 155 11.78 6.11 6.06
N ILE A 156 11.04 6.41 4.98
CA ILE A 156 9.71 5.83 4.74
C ILE A 156 9.79 4.30 4.67
N GLN A 157 10.77 3.76 3.96
CA GLN A 157 10.98 2.30 3.84
C GLN A 157 11.36 1.64 5.16
N GLN A 158 11.87 2.41 6.13
CA GLN A 158 12.12 1.96 7.50
C GLN A 158 10.91 2.14 8.42
N GLY A 159 9.80 2.67 7.90
CA GLY A 159 8.57 2.94 8.63
C GLY A 159 8.53 4.29 9.33
N GLU A 160 9.51 5.16 9.10
CA GLU A 160 9.53 6.51 9.64
C GLU A 160 8.71 7.47 8.74
N PRO A 161 7.75 8.21 9.29
CA PRO A 161 7.07 9.25 8.53
C PRO A 161 8.03 10.41 8.22
N VAL A 162 7.89 11.01 7.04
CA VAL A 162 8.77 12.11 6.59
C VAL A 162 7.96 13.33 6.20
N SER A 163 8.49 14.51 6.51
CA SER A 163 7.93 15.77 6.01
C SER A 163 8.34 16.01 4.56
N LEU A 164 7.35 16.34 3.74
CA LEU A 164 7.45 16.64 2.31
C LEU A 164 6.76 17.99 2.04
N LEU A 165 6.97 18.53 0.84
CA LEU A 165 6.28 19.73 0.37
C LEU A 165 5.34 19.38 -0.78
N GLU A 166 4.14 19.94 -0.74
CA GLU A 166 3.16 19.92 -1.82
C GLU A 166 2.86 21.36 -2.23
N GLY A 167 3.56 21.85 -3.26
CA GLY A 167 3.55 23.29 -3.56
C GLY A 167 4.17 24.09 -2.42
N GLU A 168 3.37 24.94 -1.76
CA GLU A 168 3.77 25.72 -0.58
C GLU A 168 3.38 25.05 0.74
N ASP A 169 2.55 23.99 0.69
CA ASP A 169 2.04 23.32 1.88
C ASP A 169 3.02 22.24 2.37
N GLN A 170 3.13 22.11 3.69
CA GLN A 170 3.86 21.01 4.31
C GLN A 170 2.92 19.82 4.51
N VAL A 171 3.39 18.63 4.13
CA VAL A 171 2.69 17.37 4.39
C VAL A 171 3.65 16.38 5.05
N VAL A 172 3.09 15.37 5.70
CA VAL A 172 3.83 14.23 6.25
C VAL A 172 3.30 12.96 5.61
N ALA A 173 4.20 12.13 5.10
CA ALA A 173 3.83 10.86 4.50
C ALA A 173 4.62 9.69 5.08
N GLY A 174 3.99 8.52 5.15
CA GLY A 174 4.60 7.34 5.74
C GLY A 174 3.78 6.07 5.49
N ILE A 175 4.33 4.95 5.95
CA ILE A 175 3.65 3.65 5.93
C ILE A 175 2.67 3.61 7.10
N ASP A 176 1.42 3.26 6.79
CA ASP A 176 0.34 3.05 7.75
C ASP A 176 -0.53 1.92 7.22
N LEU A 177 -0.39 0.73 7.78
CA LEU A 177 -1.09 -0.49 7.37
C LEU A 177 -2.56 -0.52 7.79
N LEU A 178 -2.96 0.38 8.70
CA LEU A 178 -4.34 0.55 9.14
C LEU A 178 -5.09 1.50 8.19
N SER A 179 -4.37 2.39 7.49
CA SER A 179 -4.88 3.04 6.29
C SER A 179 -5.19 2.01 5.20
N ARG A 180 -6.30 2.21 4.49
CA ARG A 180 -6.78 1.30 3.44
C ARG A 180 -5.77 1.07 2.30
N LYS A 181 -4.82 1.98 2.09
CA LYS A 181 -3.77 1.89 1.06
C LYS A 181 -2.44 1.36 1.63
N GLY A 182 -2.31 1.18 2.93
CA GLY A 182 -1.02 0.85 3.55
C GLY A 182 -0.02 2.02 3.59
N ILE A 183 -0.46 3.21 3.17
CA ILE A 183 0.27 4.48 3.24
C ILE A 183 -0.71 5.56 3.70
N ARG A 184 -0.20 6.56 4.40
CA ARG A 184 -0.96 7.76 4.79
C ARG A 184 -0.18 9.01 4.39
N ILE A 185 -0.92 10.08 4.12
CA ILE A 185 -0.40 11.43 3.93
C ILE A 185 -1.28 12.33 4.80
N VAL A 186 -0.65 13.13 5.66
CA VAL A 186 -1.29 14.06 6.60
C VAL A 186 -0.81 15.47 6.30
N GLN A 187 -1.70 16.46 6.31
CA GLN A 187 -1.30 17.85 6.18
C GLN A 187 -0.66 18.35 7.48
N GLY A 188 0.40 19.16 7.37
CA GLY A 188 1.10 19.74 8.50
C GLY A 188 2.36 18.98 8.91
N THR A 189 2.49 18.70 10.20
CA THR A 189 3.73 18.29 10.84
C THR A 189 3.71 16.83 11.31
N ILE A 190 4.86 16.34 11.78
CA ILE A 190 4.97 14.99 12.37
C ILE A 190 4.08 14.83 13.61
N GLN A 191 3.74 15.92 14.30
CA GLN A 191 2.80 15.85 15.43
C GLN A 191 1.36 15.63 14.96
N ASP A 192 0.99 16.21 13.82
CA ASP A 192 -0.32 15.99 13.21
C ASP A 192 -0.44 14.54 12.73
N TRP A 193 0.62 14.00 12.13
CA TRP A 193 0.70 12.57 11.82
C TRP A 193 0.47 11.70 13.06
N LYS A 194 1.20 11.95 14.15
CA LYS A 194 1.11 11.14 15.38
C LYS A 194 -0.30 11.12 15.94
N ARG A 195 -0.94 12.29 16.01
CA ARG A 195 -2.32 12.42 16.43
C ARG A 195 -3.27 11.61 15.54
N GLU A 196 -3.13 11.72 14.22
CA GLU A 196 -3.98 10.97 13.28
C GLU A 196 -3.78 9.45 13.31
N VAL A 197 -2.58 8.96 13.62
CA VAL A 197 -2.32 7.52 13.79
C VAL A 197 -2.57 7.03 15.22
N GLU A 198 -2.87 7.92 16.16
CA GLU A 198 -3.32 7.54 17.51
C GLU A 198 -4.86 7.54 17.58
N GLU A 199 -5.52 8.42 16.81
CA GLU A 199 -6.97 8.58 16.72
C GLU A 199 -7.62 7.64 15.67
N TYR A 200 -7.23 6.36 15.59
CA TYR A 200 -8.03 5.40 14.80
C TYR A 200 -9.43 5.28 15.46
N ASP A 201 -10.42 5.92 14.84
CA ASP A 201 -11.85 5.90 15.20
C ASP A 201 -12.55 4.57 14.83
#